data_AF-A0A0Q6KHG8-F1
#
_entry.id   AF-A0A0Q6KHG8-F1
#
_cell.length_a   1.000
_cell.length_b   1.000
_cell.length_c   1.000
_cell.angle_alpha   90.00
_cell.angle_beta   90.00
_cell.angle_gamma   90.00
#
_symmetry.space_group_name_H-M   'P 1'
#
loop_
_entity.id
_entity.type
_entity.pdbx_description
1 polymer ?
#
loop_
_entity_poly.entity_id
_entity_poly.type
_entity_poly.pdbx_seq_one_letter_code
_entity_poly.pdbx_strand_id
1 'polypeptide(L)'
;MFEMHARWLEELKSHVNTAGEITHTTGYMTLVAISSEICDVCADPGKHDYWTWRSLATDLGDALKYLGPKMAGILTTPITAILDAIRNELFIPRNGKNPVVDDTKRALVTRYAIALHDLLDEDIVILSSWRDLVEACKNDDHLVYPYDRIAFLRDNLFALIRHRRQDDGPWGTSQTAVGILFDYGHRVSRAQHALGDKAFEFDPRHQSRPTGLDDPGRIDLSECWIVRRAQRTESVVWFRIADAYTRALSCLTHDNITFYPAQVLAGGIIDHAVARQLFPVVPEELLTDRISSFQQSGEIDEYTGIEHKPGLVYARVVVPSAEPHLAGAEARAHLDALLTLTRPSKDTWRVLNGELLFGQGRMPGLDWGPKRRRKTTIFPENDCTAANLDALSDSGYTITSEVAGRLRPVHLLIDQIESADDSESIVMAAVRAIEHLNTWATRATDKWYRFVKSYLAEEYTRLAFWSAPPRRRSKQS
;
A
#
# COMPACT_ATOMS: atom_id res chain seq x y z
N MET A 1 -30.14 -28.96 -17.43
CA MET A 1 -29.99 -29.39 -16.02
C MET A 1 -28.69 -28.76 -15.54
N PHE A 2 -28.75 -27.49 -15.14
CA PHE A 2 -27.63 -26.80 -14.51
C PHE A 2 -27.52 -27.43 -13.11
N GLU A 3 -26.63 -28.41 -12.95
CA GLU A 3 -26.28 -28.90 -11.62
C GLU A 3 -25.83 -27.70 -10.80
N MET A 4 -26.61 -27.41 -9.75
CA MET A 4 -26.30 -26.43 -8.73
C MET A 4 -24.88 -26.69 -8.26
N HIS A 5 -23.93 -25.85 -8.68
CA HIS A 5 -22.72 -25.67 -7.91
C HIS A 5 -23.13 -25.45 -6.45
N ALA A 6 -22.44 -26.12 -5.53
CA ALA A 6 -22.86 -26.16 -4.13
C ALA A 6 -23.07 -24.73 -3.63
N ARG A 7 -24.29 -24.41 -3.16
CA ARG A 7 -24.74 -23.06 -2.78
C ARG A 7 -23.72 -22.28 -1.94
N TRP A 8 -23.05 -22.97 -1.02
CA TRP A 8 -22.01 -22.42 -0.16
C TRP A 8 -20.79 -21.86 -0.91
N LEU A 9 -20.44 -22.40 -2.08
CA LEU A 9 -19.34 -21.91 -2.92
C LEU A 9 -19.66 -20.55 -3.54
N GLU A 10 -20.91 -20.36 -3.98
CA GLU A 10 -21.36 -19.07 -4.52
C GLU A 10 -21.46 -18.01 -3.41
N GLU A 11 -21.86 -18.41 -2.20
CA GLU A 11 -21.85 -17.54 -1.02
C GLU A 11 -20.41 -17.13 -0.65
N LEU A 12 -19.49 -18.10 -0.57
CA LEU A 12 -18.07 -17.84 -0.33
C LEU A 12 -17.49 -16.89 -1.39
N LYS A 13 -17.79 -17.14 -2.67
CA LYS A 13 -17.38 -16.28 -3.79
C LYS A 13 -17.93 -14.87 -3.67
N SER A 14 -19.19 -14.70 -3.28
CA SER A 14 -19.81 -13.40 -3.04
C SER A 14 -19.08 -12.60 -1.95
N HIS A 15 -18.77 -13.26 -0.83
CA HIS A 15 -18.02 -12.65 0.27
C HIS A 15 -16.58 -12.31 -0.12
N VAL A 16 -15.92 -13.10 -0.96
CA VAL A 16 -14.51 -12.88 -1.34
C VAL A 16 -14.35 -11.90 -2.53
N ASN A 17 -15.39 -11.75 -3.36
CA ASN A 17 -15.36 -10.86 -4.54
C ASN A 17 -15.78 -9.41 -4.25
N THR A 18 -16.28 -9.10 -3.05
CA THR A 18 -16.51 -7.70 -2.65
C THR A 18 -15.15 -7.01 -2.68
N ALA A 19 -14.99 -5.97 -3.51
CA ALA A 19 -13.71 -5.46 -4.02
C ALA A 19 -12.72 -4.93 -2.96
N GLY A 20 -12.19 -5.79 -2.09
CA GLY A 20 -11.19 -5.46 -1.07
C GLY A 20 -11.66 -4.45 -0.01
N GLU A 21 -12.86 -3.88 -0.11
CA GLU A 21 -13.38 -2.98 0.91
C GLU A 21 -13.73 -3.80 2.15
N ILE A 22 -12.91 -3.67 3.20
CA ILE A 22 -13.35 -4.01 4.55
C ILE A 22 -14.50 -3.06 4.83
N THR A 23 -15.72 -3.55 4.69
CA THR A 23 -16.90 -2.69 4.73
C THR A 23 -17.19 -2.17 6.14
N HIS A 24 -16.43 -2.59 7.17
CA HIS A 24 -16.67 -2.31 8.60
C HIS A 24 -18.14 -2.54 9.01
N THR A 25 -18.88 -3.31 8.21
CA THR A 25 -20.34 -3.46 8.30
C THR A 25 -20.77 -4.18 9.57
N THR A 26 -19.83 -4.87 10.21
CA THR A 26 -20.08 -5.72 11.38
C THR A 26 -19.99 -4.96 12.70
N GLY A 27 -19.46 -3.72 12.71
CA GLY A 27 -19.28 -2.95 13.94
C GLY A 27 -18.19 -3.48 14.88
N TYR A 28 -17.45 -4.53 14.50
CA TYR A 28 -16.34 -5.10 15.27
C TYR A 28 -14.99 -4.85 14.58
N MET A 29 -13.96 -4.61 15.37
CA MET A 29 -12.60 -4.51 14.88
C MET A 29 -12.01 -5.89 14.54
N THR A 30 -11.23 -5.97 13.47
CA THR A 30 -10.46 -7.19 13.17
C THR A 30 -9.34 -7.38 14.19
N LEU A 31 -8.91 -8.64 14.40
CA LEU A 31 -7.86 -8.95 15.37
C LEU A 31 -6.55 -8.21 15.10
N VAL A 32 -6.16 -8.10 13.83
CA VAL A 32 -4.96 -7.34 13.43
C VAL A 32 -5.13 -5.88 13.85
N ALA A 33 -6.26 -5.24 13.53
CA ALA A 33 -6.51 -3.84 13.84
C ALA A 33 -6.50 -3.55 15.35
N ILE A 34 -7.24 -4.32 16.15
CA ILE A 34 -7.28 -4.13 17.61
C ILE A 34 -5.94 -4.47 18.27
N SER A 35 -5.21 -5.48 17.78
CA SER A 35 -3.87 -5.78 18.30
C SER A 35 -2.87 -4.65 18.02
N SER A 36 -2.91 -4.06 16.82
CA SER A 36 -2.10 -2.90 16.47
C SER A 36 -2.45 -1.69 17.34
N GLU A 37 -3.74 -1.40 17.53
CA GLU A 37 -4.16 -0.28 18.38
C GLU A 37 -3.70 -0.45 19.83
N ILE A 38 -3.76 -1.66 20.38
CA ILE A 38 -3.22 -1.95 21.71
C ILE A 38 -1.69 -1.70 21.75
N CYS A 39 -0.96 -2.11 20.71
CA CYS A 39 0.48 -1.85 20.60
C CYS A 39 0.79 -0.34 20.49
N ASP A 40 0.03 0.41 19.69
CA ASP A 40 0.18 1.85 19.51
C ASP A 40 -0.11 2.60 20.82
N VAL A 41 -1.22 2.26 21.48
CA VAL A 41 -1.54 2.79 22.80
C VAL A 41 -0.44 2.43 23.80
N CYS A 42 0.10 1.22 23.78
CA CYS A 42 1.23 0.84 24.62
C CYS A 42 2.48 1.72 24.41
N ALA A 43 2.73 2.20 23.19
CA ALA A 43 3.88 3.04 22.87
C ALA A 43 3.78 4.48 23.40
N ASP A 44 2.57 4.93 23.80
CA ASP A 44 2.28 6.30 24.24
C ASP A 44 1.86 6.38 25.73
N PRO A 45 2.81 6.29 26.70
CA PRO A 45 2.49 6.39 28.13
C PRO A 45 1.94 7.78 28.51
N GLY A 46 1.04 7.81 29.49
CA GLY A 46 0.45 9.04 30.03
C GLY A 46 -0.60 9.75 29.16
N LYS A 47 -0.88 9.31 27.93
CA LYS A 47 -1.87 9.94 27.03
C LYS A 47 -3.26 9.31 27.05
N HIS A 48 -3.38 8.08 27.55
CA HIS A 48 -4.61 7.28 27.46
C HIS A 48 -5.18 6.99 28.84
N ASP A 49 -6.48 7.21 28.99
CA ASP A 49 -7.17 7.07 30.27
C ASP A 49 -7.83 5.70 30.43
N TYR A 50 -8.50 5.51 31.58
CA TYR A 50 -9.23 4.28 31.88
C TYR A 50 -10.27 3.89 30.81
N TRP A 51 -10.94 4.86 30.19
CA TRP A 51 -12.00 4.58 29.22
C TRP A 51 -11.42 4.08 27.90
N THR A 52 -10.27 4.60 27.47
CA THR A 52 -9.55 4.07 26.31
C THR A 52 -9.23 2.59 26.51
N TRP A 53 -8.57 2.24 27.61
CA TRP A 53 -8.18 0.86 27.91
C TRP A 53 -9.38 -0.08 28.08
N ARG A 54 -10.47 0.41 28.68
CA ARG A 54 -11.71 -0.36 28.80
C ARG A 54 -12.36 -0.60 27.43
N SER A 55 -12.34 0.37 26.51
CA SER A 55 -12.82 0.19 25.14
C SER A 55 -12.02 -0.90 24.45
N LEU A 56 -10.68 -0.79 24.45
CA LEU A 56 -9.80 -1.77 23.83
C LEU A 56 -10.02 -3.19 24.36
N ALA A 57 -10.18 -3.35 25.68
CA ALA A 57 -10.47 -4.66 26.27
C ALA A 57 -11.90 -5.16 25.97
N THR A 58 -12.84 -4.27 25.65
CA THR A 58 -14.18 -4.65 25.20
C THR A 58 -14.10 -5.10 23.74
N ASP A 59 -13.49 -4.30 22.88
CA ASP A 59 -13.34 -4.56 21.44
C ASP A 59 -12.57 -5.87 21.18
N LEU A 60 -11.48 -6.09 21.91
CA LEU A 60 -10.71 -7.35 21.84
C LEU A 60 -11.54 -8.55 22.34
N GLY A 61 -12.33 -8.35 23.39
CA GLY A 61 -13.20 -9.39 23.94
C GLY A 61 -14.36 -9.73 23.00
N ASP A 62 -14.89 -8.75 22.27
CA ASP A 62 -15.95 -8.94 21.29
C ASP A 62 -15.42 -9.59 20.01
N ALA A 63 -14.22 -9.20 19.55
CA ALA A 63 -13.54 -9.88 18.45
C ALA A 63 -13.35 -11.38 18.75
N LEU A 64 -12.92 -11.74 19.97
CA LEU A 64 -12.77 -13.15 20.39
C LEU A 64 -14.08 -13.94 20.28
N LYS A 65 -15.22 -13.36 20.68
CA LYS A 65 -16.53 -14.03 20.62
C LYS A 65 -16.98 -14.33 19.19
N TYR A 66 -16.58 -13.47 18.25
CA TYR A 66 -16.98 -13.60 16.84
C TYR A 66 -16.06 -14.50 16.02
N LEU A 67 -14.92 -14.93 16.56
CA LEU A 67 -14.04 -15.90 15.90
C LEU A 67 -14.75 -17.22 15.62
N GLY A 68 -14.28 -17.91 14.58
CA GLY A 68 -14.64 -19.29 14.33
C GLY A 68 -13.91 -20.23 15.29
N PRO A 69 -14.40 -21.47 15.44
CA PRO A 69 -13.89 -22.42 16.43
C PRO A 69 -12.42 -22.78 16.23
N LYS A 70 -11.93 -22.83 14.98
CA LYS A 70 -10.53 -23.21 14.71
C LYS A 70 -9.58 -22.10 15.12
N MET A 71 -9.85 -20.85 14.73
CA MET A 71 -9.08 -19.70 15.19
C MET A 71 -9.17 -19.51 16.70
N ALA A 72 -10.37 -19.62 17.27
CA ALA A 72 -10.57 -19.48 18.72
C ALA A 72 -9.75 -20.51 19.51
N GLY A 73 -9.66 -21.75 19.02
CA GLY A 73 -8.84 -22.80 19.63
C GLY A 73 -7.35 -22.45 19.75
N ILE A 74 -6.84 -21.57 18.89
CA ILE A 74 -5.44 -21.10 18.90
C ILE A 74 -5.30 -19.81 19.71
N LEU A 75 -6.24 -18.87 19.54
CA LEU A 75 -6.08 -17.49 19.98
C LEU A 75 -6.75 -17.16 21.33
N THR A 76 -7.59 -18.03 21.88
CA THR A 76 -8.28 -17.76 23.16
C THR A 76 -7.28 -17.47 24.28
N THR A 77 -6.31 -18.37 24.50
CA THR A 77 -5.31 -18.21 25.56
C THR A 77 -4.52 -16.90 25.47
N PRO A 78 -3.88 -16.54 24.34
CA PRO A 78 -3.13 -15.28 24.25
C PRO A 78 -4.04 -14.05 24.35
N ILE A 79 -5.26 -14.09 23.79
CA ILE A 79 -6.21 -12.97 23.92
C ILE A 79 -6.65 -12.79 25.38
N THR A 80 -6.99 -13.87 26.08
CA THR A 80 -7.37 -13.81 27.50
C THR A 80 -6.23 -13.26 28.36
N ALA A 81 -4.96 -13.59 28.07
CA ALA A 81 -3.82 -13.03 28.79
C ALA A 81 -3.73 -11.50 28.65
N ILE A 82 -4.00 -10.94 27.48
CA ILE A 82 -4.08 -9.48 27.27
C ILE A 82 -5.25 -8.90 28.05
N LEU A 83 -6.44 -9.51 27.95
CA LEU A 83 -7.63 -9.05 28.64
C LEU A 83 -7.45 -9.03 30.15
N ASP A 84 -6.81 -10.05 30.72
CA ASP A 84 -6.51 -10.12 32.15
C ASP A 84 -5.48 -9.07 32.56
N ALA A 85 -4.42 -8.87 31.76
CA ALA A 85 -3.43 -7.83 32.02
C ALA A 85 -4.06 -6.43 32.02
N ILE A 86 -4.96 -6.14 31.07
CA ILE A 86 -5.66 -4.84 31.03
C ILE A 86 -6.67 -4.72 32.19
N ARG A 87 -7.53 -5.72 32.39
CA ARG A 87 -8.66 -5.60 33.33
C ARG A 87 -8.25 -5.71 34.80
N ASN A 88 -7.26 -6.56 35.09
CA ASN A 88 -6.93 -6.94 36.47
C ASN A 88 -5.60 -6.34 36.96
N GLU A 89 -4.65 -6.04 36.06
CA GLU A 89 -3.31 -5.58 36.46
C GLU A 89 -3.04 -4.12 36.14
N LEU A 90 -3.55 -3.59 35.03
CA LEU A 90 -3.21 -2.25 34.55
C LEU A 90 -3.83 -1.11 35.38
N PHE A 91 -4.83 -1.40 36.20
CA PHE A 91 -5.59 -0.38 36.91
C PHE A 91 -5.32 -0.38 38.42
N ILE A 92 -4.98 0.81 38.95
CA ILE A 92 -4.94 1.05 40.40
C ILE A 92 -6.35 1.48 40.84
N PRO A 93 -7.02 0.72 41.71
CA PRO A 93 -8.34 1.06 42.20
C PRO A 93 -8.30 2.35 43.02
N ARG A 94 -9.35 3.17 42.88
CA ARG A 94 -9.55 4.39 43.68
C ARG A 94 -10.94 4.36 44.34
N ASN A 95 -10.99 4.57 45.65
CA ASN A 95 -12.25 4.60 46.38
C ASN A 95 -13.20 5.67 45.83
N GLY A 96 -14.38 5.23 45.35
CA GLY A 96 -15.46 6.09 44.86
C GLY A 96 -15.14 6.88 43.58
N LYS A 97 -14.06 6.54 42.85
CA LYS A 97 -13.65 7.20 41.62
C LYS A 97 -13.22 6.18 40.57
N ASN A 98 -13.12 6.61 39.31
CA ASN A 98 -12.58 5.76 38.26
C ASN A 98 -11.14 5.33 38.60
N PRO A 99 -10.77 4.06 38.31
CA PRO A 99 -9.40 3.59 38.44
C PRO A 99 -8.44 4.45 37.62
N VAL A 100 -7.19 4.50 38.04
CA VAL A 100 -6.12 5.15 37.28
C VAL A 100 -5.21 4.10 36.66
N VAL A 101 -4.74 4.39 35.45
CA VAL A 101 -3.80 3.55 34.71
C VAL A 101 -2.44 3.55 35.44
N ASP A 102 -1.93 2.36 35.73
CA ASP A 102 -0.57 2.13 36.19
C ASP A 102 0.36 1.91 35.01
N ASP A 103 1.05 2.97 34.58
CA ASP A 103 1.98 2.88 33.45
C ASP A 103 3.15 1.92 33.70
N THR A 104 3.45 1.54 34.96
CA THR A 104 4.48 0.52 35.25
C THR A 104 4.06 -0.89 34.81
N LYS A 105 2.75 -1.13 34.64
CA LYS A 105 2.17 -2.41 34.20
C LYS A 105 1.94 -2.47 32.70
N ARG A 106 2.06 -1.35 31.98
CA ARG A 106 1.89 -1.27 30.52
C ARG A 106 2.81 -2.21 29.76
N ALA A 107 4.05 -2.38 30.23
CA ALA A 107 5.04 -3.29 29.61
C ALA A 107 4.55 -4.76 29.56
N LEU A 108 3.73 -5.19 30.53
CA LEU A 108 3.15 -6.53 30.53
C LEU A 108 2.13 -6.68 29.40
N VAL A 109 1.26 -5.69 29.23
CA VAL A 109 0.27 -5.64 28.13
C VAL A 109 0.99 -5.61 26.78
N THR A 110 2.03 -4.78 26.65
CA THR A 110 2.86 -4.71 25.43
C THR A 110 3.45 -6.06 25.06
N ARG A 111 4.01 -6.79 26.04
CA ARG A 111 4.59 -8.11 25.79
C ARG A 111 3.57 -9.10 25.24
N TYR A 112 2.36 -9.14 25.81
CA TYR A 112 1.32 -10.03 25.33
C TYR A 112 0.73 -9.60 23.99
N ALA A 113 0.61 -8.29 23.74
CA ALA A 113 0.15 -7.76 22.47
C ALA A 113 1.13 -8.07 21.32
N ILE A 114 2.45 -7.91 21.54
CA ILE A 114 3.49 -8.30 20.57
C ILE A 114 3.41 -9.81 20.30
N ALA A 115 3.34 -10.64 21.35
CA ALA A 115 3.24 -12.09 21.17
C ALA A 115 1.98 -12.52 20.39
N LEU A 116 0.84 -11.83 20.60
CA LEU A 116 -0.35 -12.04 19.78
C LEU A 116 -0.09 -11.61 18.33
N HIS A 117 0.53 -10.46 18.09
CA HIS A 117 0.82 -9.95 16.76
C HIS A 117 1.73 -10.92 15.97
N ASP A 118 2.79 -11.43 16.61
CA ASP A 118 3.67 -12.45 16.03
C ASP A 118 2.89 -13.72 15.68
N LEU A 119 1.98 -14.16 16.57
CA LEU A 119 1.13 -15.32 16.32
C LEU A 119 0.16 -15.10 15.15
N LEU A 120 -0.34 -13.88 14.94
CA LEU A 120 -1.20 -13.56 13.79
C LEU A 120 -0.46 -13.68 12.44
N ASP A 121 0.88 -13.63 12.42
CA ASP A 121 1.69 -13.86 11.22
C ASP A 121 1.90 -15.36 10.91
N GLU A 122 1.50 -16.29 11.79
CA GLU A 122 1.70 -17.73 11.62
C GLU A 122 0.74 -18.40 10.62
N ASP A 123 1.24 -19.38 9.87
CA ASP A 123 0.48 -20.08 8.81
C ASP A 123 -0.78 -20.77 9.34
N ILE A 124 -0.70 -21.28 10.58
CA ILE A 124 -1.81 -21.97 11.21
C ILE A 124 -3.00 -21.04 11.50
N VAL A 125 -2.75 -19.74 11.72
CA VAL A 125 -3.80 -18.75 12.03
C VAL A 125 -4.57 -18.38 10.77
N ILE A 126 -3.87 -18.04 9.68
CA ILE A 126 -4.53 -17.72 8.41
C ILE A 126 -5.26 -18.95 7.83
N LEU A 127 -4.68 -20.15 7.95
CA LEU A 127 -5.34 -21.39 7.54
C LEU A 127 -6.60 -21.66 8.37
N SER A 128 -6.54 -21.47 9.68
CA SER A 128 -7.72 -21.62 10.54
C SER A 128 -8.79 -20.59 10.22
N SER A 129 -8.40 -19.34 9.92
CA SER A 129 -9.31 -18.29 9.47
C SER A 129 -10.04 -18.67 8.18
N TRP A 130 -9.31 -19.15 7.19
CA TRP A 130 -9.86 -19.66 5.93
C TRP A 130 -10.85 -20.81 6.17
N ARG A 131 -10.44 -21.81 6.96
CA ARG A 131 -11.27 -22.98 7.27
C ARG A 131 -12.50 -22.64 8.09
N ASP A 132 -12.46 -21.60 8.91
CA ASP A 132 -13.63 -21.11 9.65
C ASP A 132 -14.60 -20.38 8.72
N LEU A 133 -14.10 -19.55 7.81
CA LEU A 133 -14.95 -18.90 6.78
C LEU A 133 -15.62 -19.93 5.86
N VAL A 134 -14.87 -20.91 5.36
CA VAL A 134 -15.41 -21.99 4.52
C VAL A 134 -16.48 -22.79 5.27
N GLU A 135 -16.24 -23.13 6.54
CA GLU A 135 -17.20 -23.86 7.36
C GLU A 135 -18.47 -23.03 7.63
N ALA A 136 -18.30 -21.73 7.88
CA ALA A 136 -19.43 -20.83 8.08
C ALA A 136 -20.31 -20.74 6.83
N CYS A 137 -19.74 -20.60 5.64
CA CYS A 137 -20.50 -20.59 4.38
C CYS A 137 -21.16 -21.95 4.07
N LYS A 138 -20.60 -23.07 4.54
CA LYS A 138 -21.19 -24.41 4.40
C LYS A 138 -22.38 -24.64 5.34
N ASN A 139 -22.47 -23.87 6.42
CA ASN A 139 -23.47 -24.07 7.45
C ASN A 139 -24.71 -23.22 7.16
N ASP A 140 -25.83 -23.89 6.85
CA ASP A 140 -27.11 -23.23 6.61
C ASP A 140 -27.78 -22.71 7.91
N ASP A 141 -27.21 -22.96 9.10
CA ASP A 141 -27.73 -22.48 10.38
C ASP A 141 -27.31 -21.03 10.65
N HIS A 142 -28.20 -20.11 10.25
CA HIS A 142 -28.04 -18.67 10.48
C HIS A 142 -28.12 -18.23 11.95
N LEU A 143 -28.48 -19.12 12.88
CA LEU A 143 -28.35 -18.84 14.33
C LEU A 143 -26.92 -19.01 14.80
N VAL A 144 -26.19 -19.98 14.23
CA VAL A 144 -24.78 -20.24 14.55
C VAL A 144 -23.86 -19.30 13.78
N TYR A 145 -24.16 -19.09 12.49
CA TYR A 145 -23.44 -18.17 11.61
C TYR A 145 -24.40 -17.15 10.99
N PRO A 146 -24.79 -16.11 11.75
CA PRO A 146 -25.50 -14.98 11.17
C PRO A 146 -24.62 -14.26 10.15
N TYR A 147 -25.24 -13.53 9.24
CA TYR A 147 -24.54 -12.80 8.16
C TYR A 147 -23.39 -11.93 8.68
N ASP A 148 -23.59 -11.21 9.78
CA ASP A 148 -22.57 -10.34 10.38
C ASP A 148 -21.35 -11.13 10.89
N ARG A 149 -21.55 -12.37 11.35
CA ARG A 149 -20.45 -13.25 11.76
C ARG A 149 -19.67 -13.73 10.56
N ILE A 150 -20.33 -14.11 9.46
CA ILE A 150 -19.65 -14.51 8.22
C ILE A 150 -18.84 -13.33 7.66
N ALA A 151 -19.43 -12.13 7.66
CA ALA A 151 -18.73 -10.91 7.26
C ALA A 151 -17.51 -10.60 8.15
N PHE A 152 -17.61 -10.83 9.47
CA PHE A 152 -16.48 -10.66 10.38
C PHE A 152 -15.36 -11.66 10.11
N LEU A 153 -15.69 -12.93 9.84
CA LEU A 153 -14.70 -13.95 9.47
C LEU A 153 -13.97 -13.58 8.17
N ARG A 154 -14.70 -13.08 7.17
CA ARG A 154 -14.14 -12.53 5.93
C ARG A 154 -13.19 -11.37 6.22
N ASP A 155 -13.63 -10.38 7.00
CA ASP A 155 -12.84 -9.18 7.27
C ASP A 155 -11.57 -9.51 8.04
N ASN A 156 -11.61 -10.47 8.98
CA ASN A 156 -10.41 -10.98 9.65
C ASN A 156 -9.47 -11.71 8.69
N LEU A 157 -9.99 -12.56 7.78
CA LEU A 157 -9.17 -13.21 6.78
C LEU A 157 -8.44 -12.18 5.90
N PHE A 158 -9.13 -11.14 5.43
CA PHE A 158 -8.51 -10.08 4.64
C PHE A 158 -7.50 -9.26 5.44
N ALA A 159 -7.79 -8.97 6.70
CA ALA A 159 -6.83 -8.32 7.59
C ALA A 159 -5.56 -9.17 7.78
N LEU A 160 -5.68 -10.49 7.92
CA LEU A 160 -4.55 -11.42 8.01
C LEU A 160 -3.75 -11.49 6.70
N ILE A 161 -4.43 -11.57 5.55
CA ILE A 161 -3.79 -11.53 4.21
C ILE A 161 -2.95 -10.27 4.06
N ARG A 162 -3.51 -9.10 4.43
CA ARG A 162 -2.78 -7.81 4.40
C ARG A 162 -1.62 -7.76 5.38
N HIS A 163 -1.86 -8.23 6.62
CA HIS A 163 -0.83 -8.28 7.66
C HIS A 163 0.39 -9.09 7.20
N ARG A 164 0.13 -10.23 6.54
CA ARG A 164 1.13 -11.12 5.93
C ARG A 164 1.67 -10.66 4.58
N ARG A 165 1.27 -9.46 4.10
CA ARG A 165 1.65 -8.88 2.80
C ARG A 165 1.37 -9.82 1.62
N GLN A 166 0.23 -10.49 1.65
CA GLN A 166 -0.26 -11.30 0.55
C GLN A 166 -1.23 -10.48 -0.32
N ASP A 167 -1.33 -10.84 -1.61
CA ASP A 167 -2.18 -10.14 -2.57
C ASP A 167 -3.66 -10.27 -2.18
N ASP A 168 -4.34 -9.15 -1.95
CA ASP A 168 -5.77 -9.06 -1.62
C ASP A 168 -6.62 -8.54 -2.79
N GLY A 169 -6.04 -8.40 -3.98
CA GLY A 169 -6.71 -7.85 -5.15
C GLY A 169 -7.65 -8.82 -5.88
N PRO A 170 -8.20 -8.41 -7.03
CA PRO A 170 -9.09 -9.23 -7.89
C PRO A 170 -8.45 -10.51 -8.45
N TRP A 171 -7.13 -10.65 -8.30
CA TRP A 171 -6.40 -11.86 -8.64
C TRP A 171 -5.61 -12.41 -7.45
N GLY A 172 -5.98 -11.96 -6.26
CA GLY A 172 -5.28 -12.21 -5.01
C GLY A 172 -5.52 -13.59 -4.41
N THR A 173 -5.04 -13.74 -3.18
CA THR A 173 -4.91 -15.00 -2.44
C THR A 173 -6.27 -15.67 -2.23
N SER A 174 -7.23 -14.96 -1.64
CA SER A 174 -8.58 -15.46 -1.34
C SER A 174 -9.38 -15.79 -2.60
N GLN A 175 -9.38 -14.91 -3.61
CA GLN A 175 -10.11 -15.14 -4.87
C GLN A 175 -9.53 -16.32 -5.67
N THR A 176 -8.21 -16.51 -5.64
CA THR A 176 -7.58 -17.67 -6.26
C THR A 176 -7.93 -18.95 -5.51
N ALA A 177 -7.92 -18.94 -4.18
CA ALA A 177 -8.36 -20.09 -3.36
C ALA A 177 -9.80 -20.50 -3.68
N VAL A 178 -10.73 -19.54 -3.77
CA VAL A 178 -12.10 -19.81 -4.22
C VAL A 178 -12.11 -20.37 -5.64
N GLY A 179 -11.37 -19.78 -6.57
CA GLY A 179 -11.30 -20.26 -7.94
C GLY A 179 -10.76 -21.69 -8.08
N ILE A 180 -9.86 -22.13 -7.18
CA ILE A 180 -9.39 -23.52 -7.09
C ILE A 180 -10.54 -24.44 -6.64
N LEU A 181 -11.34 -24.03 -5.65
CA LEU A 181 -12.51 -24.80 -5.22
C LEU A 181 -13.55 -24.95 -6.34
N PHE A 182 -13.69 -23.94 -7.21
CA PHE A 182 -14.50 -23.99 -8.43
C PHE A 182 -13.87 -24.78 -9.60
N ASP A 183 -12.67 -25.33 -9.42
CA ASP A 183 -11.89 -26.01 -10.47
C ASP A 183 -11.63 -25.14 -11.71
N TYR A 184 -11.40 -23.83 -11.54
CA TYR A 184 -11.05 -22.98 -12.67
C TYR A 184 -9.61 -23.27 -13.11
N GLY A 185 -9.44 -23.87 -14.30
CA GLY A 185 -8.16 -24.35 -14.79
C GLY A 185 -7.01 -23.34 -14.74
N HIS A 186 -7.26 -22.06 -15.03
CA HIS A 186 -6.24 -21.02 -14.92
C HIS A 186 -5.78 -20.76 -13.47
N ARG A 187 -6.67 -20.88 -12.47
CA ARG A 187 -6.34 -20.69 -11.04
C ARG A 187 -5.60 -21.89 -10.49
N VAL A 188 -6.05 -23.11 -10.83
CA VAL A 188 -5.38 -24.37 -10.48
C VAL A 188 -3.97 -24.41 -11.05
N SER A 189 -3.82 -24.16 -12.36
CA SER A 189 -2.52 -24.15 -13.04
C SER A 189 -1.56 -23.12 -12.42
N ARG A 190 -2.06 -21.90 -12.16
CA ARG A 190 -1.28 -20.84 -11.48
C ARG A 190 -0.81 -21.27 -10.10
N ALA A 191 -1.69 -21.89 -9.31
CA ALA A 191 -1.37 -22.33 -7.95
C ALA A 191 -0.33 -23.46 -7.97
N GLN A 192 -0.53 -24.48 -8.79
CA GLN A 192 0.43 -25.58 -8.98
C GLN A 192 1.79 -25.07 -9.41
N HIS A 193 1.85 -24.22 -10.45
CA HIS A 193 3.11 -23.64 -10.92
C HIS A 193 3.85 -22.88 -9.81
N ALA A 194 3.12 -22.07 -9.04
CA ALA A 194 3.68 -21.25 -7.98
C ALA A 194 4.09 -22.04 -6.72
N LEU A 195 3.54 -23.24 -6.53
CA LEU A 195 3.91 -24.18 -5.47
C LEU A 195 5.02 -25.15 -5.91
N GLY A 196 5.44 -25.12 -7.17
CA GLY A 196 6.48 -26.00 -7.73
C GLY A 196 5.95 -27.34 -8.25
N ASP A 197 4.63 -27.51 -8.31
CA ASP A 197 3.99 -28.69 -8.86
C ASP A 197 3.95 -28.64 -10.40
N LYS A 198 3.71 -29.81 -11.01
CA LYS A 198 3.46 -29.90 -12.45
C LYS A 198 2.15 -29.20 -12.79
N ALA A 199 2.25 -28.00 -13.35
CA ALA A 199 1.10 -27.19 -13.71
C ALA A 199 0.21 -27.87 -14.75
N PHE A 200 -1.10 -27.83 -14.52
CA PHE A 200 -2.10 -28.19 -15.51
C PHE A 200 -1.97 -27.28 -16.74
N GLU A 201 -1.81 -27.89 -17.92
CA GLU A 201 -1.76 -27.15 -19.17
C GLU A 201 -3.19 -26.77 -19.58
N PHE A 202 -3.48 -25.47 -19.57
CA PHE A 202 -4.78 -24.95 -19.97
C PHE A 202 -4.64 -24.04 -21.19
N ASP A 203 -5.68 -24.04 -22.04
CA ASP A 203 -5.79 -23.08 -23.13
C ASP A 203 -6.19 -21.71 -22.55
N PRO A 204 -5.38 -20.64 -22.74
CA PRO A 204 -5.70 -19.30 -22.26
C PRO A 204 -7.04 -18.73 -22.76
N ARG A 205 -7.59 -19.29 -23.84
CA ARG A 205 -8.92 -18.95 -24.38
C ARG A 205 -10.06 -19.65 -23.64
N HIS A 206 -9.75 -20.68 -22.84
CA HIS A 206 -10.70 -21.49 -22.09
C HIS A 206 -10.31 -21.57 -20.61
N GLN A 207 -10.21 -20.40 -19.96
CA GLN A 207 -9.71 -20.25 -18.59
C GLN A 207 -10.54 -20.97 -17.51
N SER A 208 -11.81 -21.22 -17.78
CA SER A 208 -12.75 -21.91 -16.88
C SER A 208 -12.83 -23.42 -17.11
N ARG A 209 -11.99 -23.99 -18.00
CA ARG A 209 -11.98 -25.44 -18.24
C ARG A 209 -11.62 -26.16 -16.93
N PRO A 210 -12.43 -27.13 -16.47
CA PRO A 210 -12.13 -27.91 -15.28
C PRO A 210 -10.86 -28.74 -15.50
N THR A 211 -10.06 -28.86 -14.44
CA THR A 211 -8.82 -29.65 -14.45
C THR A 211 -9.08 -31.13 -14.15
N GLY A 212 -10.21 -31.44 -13.50
CA GLY A 212 -10.54 -32.78 -13.05
C GLY A 212 -9.95 -33.14 -11.69
N LEU A 213 -9.48 -32.16 -10.92
CA LEU A 213 -9.14 -32.35 -9.50
C LEU A 213 -10.40 -32.74 -8.70
N ASP A 214 -10.25 -33.72 -7.82
CA ASP A 214 -11.30 -34.13 -6.90
C ASP A 214 -11.48 -33.13 -5.74
N ASP A 215 -12.58 -33.22 -4.99
CA ASP A 215 -12.88 -32.30 -3.88
C ASP A 215 -11.74 -32.24 -2.84
N PRO A 216 -11.15 -33.36 -2.39
CA PRO A 216 -10.00 -33.34 -1.50
C PRO A 216 -8.80 -32.60 -2.10
N GLY A 217 -8.44 -32.87 -3.36
CA GLY A 217 -7.33 -32.20 -4.03
C GLY A 217 -7.55 -30.71 -4.21
N ARG A 218 -8.79 -30.28 -4.49
CA ARG A 218 -9.16 -28.86 -4.56
C ARG A 218 -9.04 -28.17 -3.20
N ILE A 219 -9.49 -28.82 -2.13
CA ILE A 219 -9.37 -28.28 -0.77
C ILE A 219 -7.89 -28.14 -0.39
N ASP A 220 -7.09 -29.19 -0.56
CA ASP A 220 -5.67 -29.20 -0.21
C ASP A 220 -4.88 -28.11 -0.99
N LEU A 221 -5.09 -28.02 -2.30
CA LEU A 221 -4.45 -26.99 -3.13
C LEU A 221 -4.88 -25.58 -2.73
N SER A 222 -6.16 -25.38 -2.38
CA SER A 222 -6.65 -24.08 -1.90
C SER A 222 -6.00 -23.67 -0.58
N GLU A 223 -5.82 -24.61 0.34
CA GLU A 223 -5.22 -24.38 1.65
C GLU A 223 -3.72 -24.10 1.53
N CYS A 224 -3.00 -24.87 0.71
CA CYS A 224 -1.60 -24.61 0.37
C CYS A 224 -1.41 -23.23 -0.26
N TRP A 225 -2.35 -22.83 -1.13
CA TRP A 225 -2.31 -21.50 -1.75
C TRP A 225 -2.56 -20.37 -0.74
N ILE A 226 -3.49 -20.53 0.21
CA ILE A 226 -3.78 -19.50 1.23
C ILE A 226 -2.56 -19.20 2.10
N VAL A 227 -1.81 -20.22 2.52
CA VAL A 227 -0.64 -20.03 3.40
C VAL A 227 0.59 -19.50 2.66
N ARG A 228 0.65 -19.68 1.33
CA ARG A 228 1.79 -19.30 0.49
C ARG A 228 2.13 -17.82 0.65
N ARG A 229 3.34 -17.52 1.15
CA ARG A 229 3.87 -16.15 1.17
C ARG A 229 4.25 -15.69 -0.24
N ALA A 230 4.01 -14.42 -0.53
CA ALA A 230 4.48 -13.81 -1.77
C ALA A 230 6.01 -13.74 -1.73
N GLN A 231 6.67 -14.29 -2.75
CA GLN A 231 8.12 -14.18 -2.86
C GLN A 231 8.49 -12.74 -3.24
N ARG A 232 9.38 -12.13 -2.45
CA ARG A 232 9.96 -10.83 -2.76
C ARG A 232 10.96 -11.01 -3.89
N THR A 233 10.79 -10.24 -4.95
CA THR A 233 11.66 -10.29 -6.13
C THR A 233 11.97 -8.88 -6.60
N GLU A 234 13.14 -8.69 -7.19
CA GLU A 234 13.44 -7.46 -7.93
C GLU A 234 12.39 -7.28 -9.03
N SER A 235 11.84 -6.08 -9.13
CA SER A 235 10.83 -5.73 -10.12
C SER A 235 11.17 -4.38 -10.74
N VAL A 236 10.96 -4.26 -12.05
CA VAL A 236 11.15 -2.99 -12.76
C VAL A 236 9.79 -2.51 -13.22
N VAL A 237 9.42 -1.30 -12.82
CA VAL A 237 8.14 -0.70 -13.15
C VAL A 237 8.36 0.53 -14.00
N TRP A 238 7.65 0.58 -15.13
CA TRP A 238 7.70 1.70 -16.05
C TRP A 238 6.46 2.56 -15.94
N PHE A 239 6.64 3.87 -15.91
CA PHE A 239 5.58 4.87 -15.97
C PHE A 239 5.76 5.81 -17.15
N ARG A 240 4.65 6.33 -17.66
CA ARG A 240 4.64 7.39 -18.68
C ARG A 240 4.49 8.74 -18.01
N ILE A 241 5.25 9.74 -18.44
CA ILE A 241 5.21 11.10 -17.92
C ILE A 241 4.99 12.04 -19.09
N ALA A 242 3.86 12.75 -19.09
CA ALA A 242 3.55 13.75 -20.10
C ALA A 242 4.05 15.13 -19.69
N ASP A 243 4.19 15.98 -20.71
CA ASP A 243 4.57 17.39 -20.56
C ASP A 243 5.92 17.52 -19.82
N ALA A 244 6.84 16.59 -20.12
CA ALA A 244 8.18 16.50 -19.55
C ALA A 244 9.24 16.71 -20.66
N TYR A 245 9.97 17.81 -20.58
CA TYR A 245 10.96 18.20 -21.58
C TYR A 245 12.38 18.16 -20.98
N THR A 246 13.16 17.16 -21.38
CA THR A 246 14.57 17.02 -21.01
C THR A 246 15.45 17.86 -21.95
N ARG A 247 16.35 18.68 -21.40
CA ARG A 247 17.14 19.65 -22.18
C ARG A 247 18.10 19.05 -23.23
N ALA A 248 18.56 17.81 -23.06
CA ALA A 248 19.62 17.23 -23.89
C ALA A 248 19.23 15.93 -24.61
N LEU A 249 17.94 15.54 -24.61
CA LEU A 249 17.51 14.19 -25.04
C LEU A 249 18.33 13.05 -24.37
N SER A 250 19.00 13.33 -23.27
CA SER A 250 19.77 12.37 -22.50
C SER A 250 18.91 11.75 -21.40
N CYS A 251 19.27 10.54 -20.97
CA CYS A 251 18.70 9.94 -19.77
C CYS A 251 19.05 10.79 -18.54
N LEU A 252 18.08 10.94 -17.63
CA LEU A 252 18.31 11.48 -16.30
C LEU A 252 18.19 10.34 -15.31
N THR A 253 19.13 10.22 -14.37
CA THR A 253 19.13 9.13 -13.39
C THR A 253 19.20 9.71 -11.99
N HIS A 254 18.31 9.26 -11.11
CA HIS A 254 18.33 9.57 -9.69
C HIS A 254 18.00 8.31 -8.89
N ASP A 255 18.99 7.78 -8.17
CA ASP A 255 18.88 6.51 -7.44
C ASP A 255 18.37 5.37 -8.35
N ASN A 256 17.30 4.68 -7.96
CA ASN A 256 16.68 3.60 -8.73
C ASN A 256 15.73 4.07 -9.84
N ILE A 257 15.64 5.39 -10.08
CA ILE A 257 14.76 5.98 -11.09
C ILE A 257 15.59 6.48 -12.27
N THR A 258 15.26 6.02 -13.47
CA THR A 258 15.85 6.52 -14.72
C THR A 258 14.76 7.04 -15.64
N PHE A 259 14.91 8.28 -16.09
CA PHE A 259 14.02 8.94 -17.04
C PHE A 259 14.59 8.88 -18.44
N TYR A 260 13.84 8.31 -19.36
CA TYR A 260 14.20 8.18 -20.77
C TYR A 260 13.31 9.09 -21.61
N PRO A 261 13.90 10.02 -22.39
CA PRO A 261 13.14 10.80 -23.37
C PRO A 261 12.51 9.86 -24.39
N ALA A 262 11.20 9.98 -24.63
CA ALA A 262 10.46 9.07 -25.48
C ALA A 262 11.00 8.98 -26.91
N GLN A 263 11.47 10.10 -27.46
CA GLN A 263 12.07 10.16 -28.80
C GLN A 263 13.33 9.31 -28.92
N VAL A 264 14.11 9.20 -27.84
CA VAL A 264 15.34 8.41 -27.83
C VAL A 264 15.05 6.97 -27.49
N LEU A 265 14.18 6.71 -26.51
CA LEU A 265 13.78 5.35 -26.12
C LEU A 265 13.09 4.60 -27.26
N ALA A 266 12.09 5.21 -27.89
CA ALA A 266 11.28 4.58 -28.94
C ALA A 266 12.12 4.14 -30.15
N GLY A 267 13.15 4.91 -30.50
CA GLY A 267 14.10 4.56 -31.57
C GLY A 267 15.18 3.58 -31.11
N GLY A 268 15.70 3.76 -29.89
CA GLY A 268 16.80 2.97 -29.36
C GLY A 268 16.46 1.49 -29.14
N ILE A 269 15.27 1.18 -28.63
CA ILE A 269 14.87 -0.22 -28.30
C ILE A 269 14.60 -1.11 -29.51
N ILE A 270 14.55 -0.54 -30.71
CA ILE A 270 14.35 -1.29 -31.97
C ILE A 270 15.58 -2.17 -32.26
N ASP A 271 16.78 -1.68 -31.94
CA ASP A 271 18.04 -2.39 -32.12
C ASP A 271 18.75 -2.54 -30.78
N HIS A 272 18.89 -3.79 -30.31
CA HIS A 272 19.46 -4.09 -29.00
C HIS A 272 20.92 -3.64 -28.86
N ALA A 273 21.70 -3.68 -29.94
CA ALA A 273 23.09 -3.24 -29.91
C ALA A 273 23.19 -1.72 -29.81
N VAL A 274 22.32 -1.00 -30.52
CA VAL A 274 22.21 0.46 -30.44
C VAL A 274 21.77 0.89 -29.04
N ALA A 275 20.74 0.26 -28.46
CA ALA A 275 20.27 0.57 -27.11
C ALA A 275 21.39 0.50 -26.06
N ARG A 276 22.24 -0.53 -26.12
CA ARG A 276 23.36 -0.73 -25.19
C ARG A 276 24.48 0.30 -25.33
N GLN A 277 24.59 0.95 -26.48
CA GLN A 277 25.54 2.04 -26.72
C GLN A 277 24.94 3.41 -26.35
N LEU A 278 23.63 3.56 -26.58
CA LEU A 278 22.92 4.83 -26.47
C LEU A 278 22.57 5.18 -25.02
N PHE A 279 22.24 4.18 -24.20
CA PHE A 279 21.74 4.42 -22.84
C PHE A 279 22.79 4.13 -21.76
N PRO A 280 23.06 5.07 -20.84
CA PRO A 280 23.98 4.84 -19.72
C PRO A 280 23.43 3.80 -18.73
N VAL A 281 22.10 3.75 -18.58
CA VAL A 281 21.38 2.67 -17.90
C VAL A 281 20.59 1.94 -18.97
N VAL A 282 21.00 0.72 -19.31
CA VAL A 282 20.37 -0.04 -20.39
C VAL A 282 19.03 -0.62 -19.91
N PRO A 283 17.91 -0.37 -20.62
CA PRO A 283 16.61 -0.94 -20.27
C PRO A 283 16.50 -2.39 -20.77
N GLU A 284 17.27 -3.31 -20.19
CA GLU A 284 17.39 -4.71 -20.65
C GLU A 284 16.03 -5.43 -20.73
N GLU A 285 15.09 -5.11 -19.84
CA GLU A 285 13.74 -5.67 -19.86
C GLU A 285 12.92 -5.29 -21.11
N LEU A 286 13.29 -4.22 -21.82
CA LEU A 286 12.69 -3.82 -23.09
C LEU A 286 13.40 -4.41 -24.31
N LEU A 287 14.61 -4.97 -24.16
CA LEU A 287 15.43 -5.51 -25.25
C LEU A 287 15.09 -6.96 -25.57
N THR A 288 13.84 -7.20 -25.98
CA THR A 288 13.37 -8.51 -26.45
C THR A 288 12.97 -8.45 -27.91
N ASP A 289 13.11 -9.56 -28.64
CA ASP A 289 12.72 -9.64 -30.06
C ASP A 289 11.23 -9.34 -30.27
N ARG A 290 10.40 -9.72 -29.29
CA ARG A 290 8.96 -9.44 -29.28
C ARG A 290 8.67 -7.94 -29.20
N ILE A 291 9.36 -7.21 -28.31
CA ILE A 291 9.18 -5.75 -28.19
C ILE A 291 9.74 -5.04 -29.42
N SER A 292 10.92 -5.44 -29.90
CA SER A 292 11.51 -4.86 -31.12
C SER A 292 10.59 -5.02 -32.32
N SER A 293 10.07 -6.23 -32.55
CA SER A 293 9.16 -6.50 -33.67
C SER A 293 7.84 -5.71 -33.57
N PHE A 294 7.28 -5.57 -32.37
CA PHE A 294 6.08 -4.77 -32.15
C PHE A 294 6.34 -3.26 -32.34
N GLN A 295 7.49 -2.76 -31.86
CA GLN A 295 7.89 -1.37 -32.04
C GLN A 295 8.12 -1.04 -33.54
N GLN A 296 8.53 -2.02 -34.34
CA GLN A 296 8.70 -1.90 -35.79
C GLN A 296 7.39 -2.01 -36.59
N SER A 297 6.33 -2.60 -36.04
CA SER A 297 5.08 -2.83 -36.77
C SER A 297 4.35 -1.53 -37.13
N GLY A 298 4.65 -0.44 -36.43
CA GLY A 298 3.96 0.84 -36.57
C GLY A 298 2.55 0.85 -35.95
N GLU A 299 2.15 -0.22 -35.26
CA GLU A 299 0.87 -0.32 -34.53
C GLU A 299 0.94 0.33 -33.14
N ILE A 300 1.83 1.31 -32.96
CA ILE A 300 2.02 2.05 -31.72
C ILE A 300 0.96 3.14 -31.64
N ASP A 301 0.23 3.17 -30.54
CA ASP A 301 -0.79 4.18 -30.31
C ASP A 301 -0.71 4.74 -28.89
N GLU A 302 -1.77 5.44 -28.47
CA GLU A 302 -1.81 6.05 -27.15
C GLU A 302 -2.02 5.05 -25.99
N TYR A 303 -2.36 3.80 -26.28
CA TYR A 303 -2.55 2.75 -25.28
C TYR A 303 -1.44 1.70 -25.34
N THR A 304 -0.79 1.54 -26.49
CA THR A 304 0.12 0.43 -26.75
C THR A 304 1.47 0.87 -27.31
N GLY A 305 2.54 0.20 -26.89
CA GLY A 305 3.91 0.44 -27.35
C GLY A 305 4.56 1.71 -26.77
N ILE A 306 5.76 2.05 -27.25
CA ILE A 306 6.52 3.22 -26.78
C ILE A 306 6.45 4.31 -27.84
N GLU A 307 5.66 5.36 -27.58
CA GLU A 307 5.40 6.44 -28.53
C GLU A 307 6.65 7.29 -28.77
N HIS A 308 6.99 7.53 -30.04
CA HIS A 308 8.00 8.53 -30.40
C HIS A 308 7.39 9.94 -30.36
N LYS A 309 7.20 10.50 -29.16
CA LYS A 309 6.55 11.81 -28.96
C LYS A 309 7.41 12.78 -28.15
N PRO A 310 7.69 14.00 -28.66
CA PRO A 310 8.32 15.06 -27.87
C PRO A 310 7.45 15.42 -26.64
N GLY A 311 8.10 15.73 -25.52
CA GLY A 311 7.40 16.04 -24.26
C GLY A 311 6.85 14.84 -23.52
N LEU A 312 7.09 13.61 -24.01
CA LEU A 312 6.83 12.37 -23.29
C LEU A 312 8.16 11.82 -22.76
N VAL A 313 8.15 11.39 -21.50
CA VAL A 313 9.27 10.74 -20.82
C VAL A 313 8.78 9.43 -20.21
N TYR A 314 9.61 8.40 -20.28
CA TYR A 314 9.36 7.11 -19.65
C TYR A 314 10.24 6.98 -18.42
N ALA A 315 9.63 6.81 -17.24
CA ALA A 315 10.35 6.59 -15.99
C ALA A 315 10.45 5.10 -15.72
N ARG A 316 11.67 4.59 -15.65
CA ARG A 316 12.02 3.25 -15.20
C ARG A 316 12.35 3.31 -13.72
N VAL A 317 11.60 2.57 -12.89
CA VAL A 317 11.80 2.51 -11.45
C VAL A 317 12.17 1.08 -11.07
N VAL A 318 13.37 0.89 -10.53
CA VAL A 318 13.80 -0.40 -10.00
C VAL A 318 13.35 -0.53 -8.55
N VAL A 319 12.62 -1.59 -8.24
CA VAL A 319 12.22 -1.95 -6.88
C VAL A 319 13.04 -3.18 -6.47
N PRO A 320 14.10 -3.03 -5.65
CA PRO A 320 15.07 -4.09 -5.42
C PRO A 320 14.49 -5.37 -4.80
N SER A 321 13.47 -5.23 -3.95
CA SER A 321 12.87 -6.37 -3.25
C SER A 321 11.47 -6.02 -2.75
N ALA A 322 10.47 -6.29 -3.58
CA ALA A 322 9.06 -6.16 -3.20
C ALA A 322 8.27 -7.40 -3.62
N GLU A 323 7.14 -7.61 -2.97
CA GLU A 323 6.12 -8.53 -3.44
C GLU A 323 5.55 -8.01 -4.77
N PRO A 324 5.38 -8.85 -5.81
CA PRO A 324 5.02 -8.38 -7.16
C PRO A 324 3.74 -7.54 -7.24
N HIS A 325 2.77 -7.80 -6.35
CA HIS A 325 1.51 -7.06 -6.29
C HIS A 325 1.66 -5.67 -5.63
N LEU A 326 2.73 -5.44 -4.84
CA LEU A 326 3.04 -4.16 -4.21
C LEU A 326 4.04 -3.34 -5.02
N ALA A 327 4.85 -3.99 -5.87
CA ALA A 327 5.93 -3.36 -6.63
C ALA A 327 5.46 -2.14 -7.44
N GLY A 328 4.29 -2.19 -8.08
CA GLY A 328 3.71 -1.04 -8.80
C GLY A 328 3.42 0.15 -7.89
N ALA A 329 2.75 -0.09 -6.75
CA ALA A 329 2.42 0.93 -5.77
C ALA A 329 3.67 1.51 -5.08
N GLU A 330 4.68 0.68 -4.78
CA GLU A 330 5.95 1.12 -4.22
C GLU A 330 6.76 1.97 -5.22
N ALA A 331 6.86 1.50 -6.46
CA ALA A 331 7.53 2.24 -7.52
C ALA A 331 6.85 3.59 -7.79
N ARG A 332 5.50 3.60 -7.76
CA ARG A 332 4.72 4.82 -7.91
C ARG A 332 4.97 5.78 -6.76
N ALA A 333 4.97 5.30 -5.52
CA ALA A 333 5.26 6.12 -4.35
C ALA A 333 6.68 6.69 -4.38
N HIS A 334 7.66 5.93 -4.86
CA HIS A 334 9.04 6.40 -5.04
C HIS A 334 9.13 7.49 -6.10
N LEU A 335 8.47 7.29 -7.25
CA LEU A 335 8.42 8.27 -8.33
C LEU A 335 7.70 9.56 -7.91
N ASP A 336 6.50 9.45 -7.32
CA ASP A 336 5.75 10.61 -6.84
C ASP A 336 6.56 11.35 -5.78
N ALA A 337 7.25 10.66 -4.88
CA ALA A 337 8.08 11.29 -3.88
C ALA A 337 9.25 12.09 -4.46
N LEU A 338 9.93 11.53 -5.46
CA LEU A 338 10.97 12.24 -6.18
C LEU A 338 10.39 13.47 -6.87
N LEU A 339 9.28 13.33 -7.60
CA LEU A 339 8.64 14.44 -8.30
C LEU A 339 8.22 15.53 -7.31
N THR A 340 7.51 15.23 -6.23
CA THR A 340 7.09 16.21 -5.21
C THR A 340 8.28 17.00 -4.65
N LEU A 341 9.41 16.35 -4.37
CA LEU A 341 10.61 17.03 -3.86
C LEU A 341 11.26 17.93 -4.90
N THR A 342 11.20 17.56 -6.17
CA THR A 342 11.72 18.36 -7.29
C THR A 342 10.81 19.55 -7.63
N ARG A 343 9.59 19.55 -7.06
CA ARG A 343 8.56 20.58 -7.18
C ARG A 343 8.33 20.93 -8.64
N PRO A 344 7.70 20.01 -9.39
CA PRO A 344 7.48 20.24 -10.77
C PRO A 344 6.52 21.38 -10.92
N SER A 345 6.70 22.08 -12.01
CA SER A 345 5.78 23.12 -12.34
C SER A 345 4.42 22.55 -12.66
N LYS A 346 3.41 23.31 -12.30
CA LYS A 346 2.01 22.94 -12.49
C LYS A 346 1.78 22.47 -13.93
N ASP A 347 1.19 21.27 -14.06
CA ASP A 347 0.90 20.54 -15.30
C ASP A 347 2.08 20.04 -16.13
N THR A 348 3.30 20.14 -15.62
CA THR A 348 4.48 19.49 -16.20
C THR A 348 4.82 18.24 -15.42
N TRP A 349 5.55 17.32 -16.06
CA TRP A 349 5.96 16.06 -15.42
C TRP A 349 4.81 15.26 -14.82
N ARG A 350 3.67 15.29 -15.51
CA ARG A 350 2.46 14.58 -15.08
C ARG A 350 2.58 13.11 -15.40
N VAL A 351 2.71 12.29 -14.37
CA VAL A 351 2.70 10.84 -14.52
C VAL A 351 1.30 10.39 -14.98
N LEU A 352 1.24 9.85 -16.19
CA LEU A 352 0.04 9.28 -16.80
C LEU A 352 -0.34 7.96 -16.13
N ASN A 353 -1.59 7.57 -16.30
CA ASN A 353 -2.07 6.27 -15.86
C ASN A 353 -1.45 5.14 -16.70
N GLY A 354 -1.36 3.97 -16.06
CA GLY A 354 -0.73 2.79 -16.65
C GLY A 354 0.67 2.56 -16.15
N GLU A 355 1.01 1.29 -16.00
CA GLU A 355 2.36 0.85 -15.68
C GLU A 355 2.69 -0.42 -16.45
N LEU A 356 3.96 -0.59 -16.82
CA LEU A 356 4.48 -1.88 -17.25
C LEU A 356 5.33 -2.45 -16.14
N LEU A 357 4.91 -3.58 -15.58
CA LEU A 357 5.62 -4.28 -14.52
C LEU A 357 6.39 -5.48 -15.10
N PHE A 358 7.71 -5.43 -15.02
CA PHE A 358 8.61 -6.52 -15.38
C PHE A 358 9.13 -7.20 -14.11
N GLY A 359 8.83 -8.48 -13.95
CA GLY A 359 9.22 -9.26 -12.77
C GLY A 359 8.77 -10.72 -12.87
N GLN A 360 9.47 -11.62 -12.16
CA GLN A 360 9.17 -13.07 -12.09
C GLN A 360 9.06 -13.79 -13.46
N GLY A 361 9.86 -13.40 -14.45
CA GLY A 361 9.83 -14.00 -15.78
C GLY A 361 8.55 -13.70 -16.59
N ARG A 362 7.64 -12.87 -16.05
CA ARG A 362 6.44 -12.42 -16.75
C ARG A 362 6.76 -11.18 -17.56
N MET A 363 6.55 -11.27 -18.87
CA MET A 363 6.64 -10.15 -19.78
C MET A 363 5.22 -9.58 -19.99
N PRO A 364 4.93 -8.34 -19.53
CA PRO A 364 3.62 -7.73 -19.74
C PRO A 364 3.35 -7.53 -21.24
N GLY A 365 2.08 -7.44 -21.62
CA GLY A 365 1.75 -6.82 -22.90
C GLY A 365 2.22 -5.36 -22.87
N LEU A 366 2.68 -4.81 -23.99
CA LEU A 366 2.98 -3.38 -24.11
C LEU A 366 1.69 -2.55 -24.16
N ASP A 367 0.80 -2.76 -23.20
CA ASP A 367 -0.47 -2.05 -23.03
C ASP A 367 -0.41 -1.29 -21.72
N TRP A 368 -0.45 0.03 -21.82
CA TRP A 368 -0.42 0.93 -20.69
C TRP A 368 -1.81 1.20 -20.13
N GLY A 369 -2.89 0.84 -20.83
CA GLY A 369 -4.25 1.21 -20.44
C GLY A 369 -4.55 2.72 -20.53
N PRO A 370 -5.73 3.16 -20.05
CA PRO A 370 -6.28 4.47 -20.37
C PRO A 370 -5.53 5.66 -19.74
N LYS A 371 -5.07 6.60 -20.57
CA LYS A 371 -4.21 7.76 -20.21
C LYS A 371 -4.79 8.78 -19.20
N ARG A 372 -6.12 8.88 -19.01
CA ARG A 372 -6.76 9.96 -18.22
C ARG A 372 -7.88 9.43 -17.29
N ARG A 373 -7.99 9.95 -16.06
CA ARG A 373 -9.22 9.88 -15.25
C ARG A 373 -10.28 10.86 -15.82
N ARG A 374 -11.58 10.60 -15.62
CA ARG A 374 -12.65 11.61 -15.86
C ARG A 374 -12.34 12.87 -15.02
N LYS A 375 -12.43 14.04 -15.66
CA LYS A 375 -11.89 15.37 -15.28
C LYS A 375 -12.18 15.88 -13.85
N THR A 376 -11.24 16.68 -13.35
CA THR A 376 -11.43 18.12 -13.06
C THR A 376 -10.17 18.91 -13.51
N THR A 377 -10.35 20.14 -14.00
CA THR A 377 -9.41 20.97 -14.78
C THR A 377 -8.59 21.91 -13.88
N ILE A 378 -7.40 22.40 -14.30
CA ILE A 378 -6.84 23.80 -14.20
C ILE A 378 -5.40 23.82 -14.81
N PHE A 379 -4.84 25.03 -15.09
CA PHE A 379 -3.89 25.41 -16.14
C PHE A 379 -2.38 25.65 -15.78
N PRO A 380 -1.48 25.74 -16.81
CA PRO A 380 -0.07 25.31 -16.81
C PRO A 380 0.98 26.42 -17.13
N GLU A 381 1.38 27.27 -16.18
CA GLU A 381 2.16 28.48 -16.56
C GLU A 381 3.48 28.76 -15.83
N ASN A 382 4.05 27.88 -14.99
CA ASN A 382 5.34 28.22 -14.32
C ASN A 382 6.31 27.03 -14.12
N ASP A 383 6.98 26.60 -15.20
CA ASP A 383 8.12 25.64 -15.49
C ASP A 383 9.54 25.77 -14.81
N CYS A 384 9.92 25.06 -13.74
CA CYS A 384 11.23 25.10 -13.05
C CYS A 384 11.81 23.70 -12.69
N THR A 385 11.07 22.60 -12.93
CA THR A 385 11.33 21.24 -12.41
C THR A 385 12.73 20.70 -12.70
N ALA A 386 13.17 20.86 -13.95
CA ALA A 386 14.43 20.29 -14.42
C ALA A 386 15.64 20.92 -13.72
N ALA A 387 15.56 22.19 -13.32
CA ALA A 387 16.66 22.88 -12.65
C ALA A 387 16.82 22.44 -11.17
N ASN A 388 15.72 22.04 -10.52
CA ASN A 388 15.73 21.53 -9.15
C ASN A 388 16.23 20.08 -9.07
N LEU A 389 15.96 19.25 -10.08
CA LEU A 389 16.49 17.87 -10.20
C LEU A 389 18.01 17.84 -10.31
N ASP A 390 18.58 18.75 -11.10
CA ASP A 390 20.02 18.91 -11.25
C ASP A 390 20.64 19.43 -9.91
N ALA A 391 20.03 20.45 -9.29
CA ALA A 391 20.51 21.00 -8.01
C ALA A 391 20.41 20.01 -6.82
N LEU A 392 19.39 19.15 -6.79
CA LEU A 392 19.23 18.12 -5.75
C LEU A 392 20.28 17.02 -5.89
N SER A 393 20.54 16.59 -7.13
CA SER A 393 21.58 15.59 -7.43
C SER A 393 22.98 16.12 -7.12
N ASP A 394 23.23 17.42 -7.38
CA ASP A 394 24.49 18.10 -7.04
C ASP A 394 24.67 18.34 -5.53
N SER A 395 23.59 18.33 -4.75
CA SER A 395 23.61 18.56 -3.29
C SER A 395 23.93 17.31 -2.44
N GLY A 396 24.04 16.14 -3.06
CA GLY A 396 24.47 14.90 -2.40
C GLY A 396 23.39 14.16 -1.58
N TYR A 397 22.12 14.59 -1.64
CA TYR A 397 21.02 13.90 -0.96
C TYR A 397 20.37 12.85 -1.85
N THR A 398 20.32 11.59 -1.38
CA THR A 398 19.69 10.47 -2.10
C THR A 398 18.33 10.13 -1.49
N ILE A 399 17.26 10.21 -2.28
CA ILE A 399 15.92 9.81 -1.82
C ILE A 399 15.76 8.31 -2.10
N THR A 400 16.12 7.50 -1.09
CA THR A 400 15.91 6.05 -1.16
C THR A 400 14.42 5.69 -1.01
N SER A 401 14.03 4.49 -1.42
CA SER A 401 12.63 4.01 -1.29
C SER A 401 12.13 4.01 0.17
N GLU A 402 13.03 3.81 1.14
CA GLU A 402 12.71 3.91 2.58
C GLU A 402 12.34 5.34 2.99
N VAL A 403 13.08 6.33 2.48
CA VAL A 403 12.80 7.75 2.72
C VAL A 403 11.51 8.17 2.03
N ALA A 404 11.26 7.70 0.80
CA ALA A 404 9.99 7.93 0.10
C ALA A 404 8.79 7.38 0.87
N GLY A 405 8.90 6.17 1.44
CA GLY A 405 7.87 5.58 2.32
C GLY A 405 7.59 6.43 3.55
N ARG A 406 8.63 7.01 4.18
CA ARG A 406 8.49 7.93 5.32
C ARG A 406 7.88 9.28 4.95
N LEU A 407 8.04 9.73 3.71
CA LEU A 407 7.51 11.01 3.23
C LEU A 407 6.07 10.94 2.72
N ARG A 408 5.52 9.73 2.50
CA ARG A 408 4.14 9.54 2.02
C ARG A 408 3.06 10.26 2.84
N PRO A 409 3.09 10.25 4.20
CA PRO A 409 2.13 11.01 5.00
C PRO A 409 2.24 12.53 4.78
N VAL A 410 3.46 13.03 4.57
CA VAL A 410 3.73 14.45 4.29
C VAL A 410 3.20 14.82 2.91
N HIS A 411 3.36 13.97 1.90
CA HIS A 411 2.83 14.20 0.55
C HIS A 411 1.30 14.22 0.54
N LEU A 412 0.64 13.31 1.27
CA LEU A 412 -0.81 13.34 1.42
C LEU A 412 -1.32 14.63 2.08
N LEU A 413 -0.55 15.19 3.01
CA LEU A 413 -0.87 16.46 3.66
C LEU A 413 -0.64 17.67 2.74
N ILE A 414 0.43 17.64 1.93
CA ILE A 414 0.69 18.66 0.90
C ILE A 414 -0.43 18.63 -0.14
N ASP A 415 -0.77 17.45 -0.67
CA ASP A 415 -1.87 17.28 -1.61
C ASP A 415 -3.19 17.78 -1.03
N GLN A 416 -3.49 17.48 0.24
CA GLN A 416 -4.70 17.98 0.93
C GLN A 416 -4.72 19.50 1.09
N ILE A 417 -3.57 20.14 1.32
CA ILE A 417 -3.48 21.61 1.39
C ILE A 417 -3.66 22.21 -0.01
N GLU A 418 -3.00 21.63 -1.02
CA GLU A 418 -2.99 22.14 -2.38
C GLU A 418 -4.30 21.88 -3.14
N SER A 419 -5.07 20.87 -2.73
CA SER A 419 -6.37 20.51 -3.32
C SER A 419 -7.59 21.04 -2.56
N ALA A 420 -7.41 21.86 -1.52
CA ALA A 420 -8.50 22.37 -0.72
C ALA A 420 -9.17 23.58 -1.40
N ASP A 421 -10.42 23.43 -1.82
CA ASP A 421 -11.14 24.43 -2.63
C ASP A 421 -12.05 25.36 -1.81
N ASP A 422 -12.29 25.04 -0.54
CA ASP A 422 -13.11 25.84 0.38
C ASP A 422 -12.36 26.18 1.66
N SER A 423 -12.75 27.29 2.30
CA SER A 423 -12.08 27.85 3.47
C SER A 423 -12.00 26.88 4.65
N GLU A 424 -12.97 25.98 4.82
CA GLU A 424 -12.99 25.01 5.90
C GLU A 424 -12.01 23.86 5.62
N SER A 425 -12.01 23.33 4.39
CA SER A 425 -11.03 22.34 3.93
C SER A 425 -9.59 22.86 4.00
N ILE A 426 -9.36 24.12 3.64
CA ILE A 426 -8.03 24.76 3.72
C ILE A 426 -7.56 24.84 5.18
N VAL A 427 -8.42 25.29 6.09
CA VAL A 427 -8.09 25.38 7.51
C VAL A 427 -7.85 23.99 8.11
N MET A 428 -8.67 23.00 7.76
CA MET A 428 -8.52 21.63 8.24
C MET A 428 -7.24 20.96 7.72
N ALA A 429 -6.91 21.13 6.45
CA ALA A 429 -5.68 20.62 5.87
C ALA A 429 -4.44 21.30 6.48
N ALA A 430 -4.49 22.62 6.66
CA ALA A 430 -3.43 23.38 7.31
C ALA A 430 -3.23 22.96 8.77
N VAL A 431 -4.30 22.80 9.54
CA VAL A 431 -4.24 22.33 10.95
C VAL A 431 -3.64 20.93 11.02
N ARG A 432 -4.06 20.00 10.15
CA ARG A 432 -3.50 18.64 10.09
C ARG A 432 -2.01 18.62 9.73
N ALA A 433 -1.60 19.47 8.78
CA ALA A 433 -0.19 19.59 8.42
C ALA A 433 0.66 20.18 9.54
N ILE A 434 0.13 21.18 10.24
CA ILE A 434 0.75 21.79 11.42
C ILE A 434 0.84 20.77 12.57
N GLU A 435 -0.21 19.99 12.82
CA GLU A 435 -0.22 18.92 13.82
C GLU A 435 0.80 17.84 13.50
N HIS A 436 0.93 17.46 12.23
CA HIS A 436 1.94 16.53 11.77
C HIS A 436 3.37 17.08 11.95
N LEU A 437 3.62 18.33 11.56
CA LEU A 437 4.89 19.04 11.77
C LEU A 437 5.23 19.18 13.25
N ASN A 438 4.25 19.50 14.09
CA ASN A 438 4.41 19.60 15.54
C ASN A 438 4.74 18.23 16.16
N THR A 439 4.10 17.15 15.67
CA THR A 439 4.43 15.78 16.08
C THR A 439 5.88 15.45 15.73
N TRP A 440 6.38 15.92 14.59
CA TRP A 440 7.75 15.69 14.15
C TRP A 440 8.79 16.55 14.89
N ALA A 441 8.51 17.85 15.05
CA ALA A 441 9.44 18.82 15.63
C ALA A 441 9.49 18.77 17.16
N THR A 442 8.37 18.46 17.82
CA THR A 442 8.27 18.51 19.29
C THR A 442 7.87 17.17 19.91
N ARG A 443 7.71 16.09 19.12
CA ARG A 443 7.11 14.83 19.58
C ARG A 443 5.71 15.04 20.19
N ALA A 444 4.97 16.03 19.67
CA ALA A 444 3.63 16.42 20.09
C ALA A 444 3.53 16.89 21.56
N THR A 445 4.61 17.41 22.16
CA THR A 445 4.55 17.97 23.52
C THR A 445 3.78 19.30 23.58
N ASP A 446 3.73 20.03 22.47
CA ASP A 446 2.98 21.28 22.36
C ASP A 446 1.63 21.08 21.69
N LYS A 447 0.63 21.87 22.07
CA LYS A 447 -0.63 21.97 21.31
C LYS A 447 -0.36 22.75 20.03
N TRP A 448 -0.94 22.34 18.89
CA TRP A 448 -0.63 22.90 17.57
C TRP A 448 -0.71 24.44 17.52
N TYR A 449 -1.68 25.06 18.20
CA TYR A 449 -1.81 26.52 18.23
C TYR A 449 -0.69 27.22 19.03
N ARG A 450 -0.07 26.54 19.99
CA ARG A 450 1.14 27.04 20.69
C ARG A 450 2.37 26.91 19.80
N PHE A 451 2.52 25.79 19.11
CA PHE A 451 3.59 25.59 18.13
C PHE A 451 3.54 26.66 17.02
N VAL A 452 2.36 26.89 16.42
CA VAL A 452 2.15 27.96 15.42
C VAL A 452 2.49 29.33 15.98
N LYS A 453 2.02 29.62 17.20
CA LYS A 453 2.29 30.93 17.83
C LYS A 453 3.79 31.14 18.07
N SER A 454 4.52 30.12 18.52
CA SER A 454 5.97 30.19 18.73
C SER A 454 6.73 30.28 17.42
N TYR A 455 6.42 29.40 16.45
CA TYR A 455 7.09 29.33 15.16
C TYR A 455 6.83 30.56 14.28
N LEU A 456 5.57 31.01 14.17
CA LEU A 456 5.25 32.24 13.44
C LEU A 456 5.81 33.47 14.14
N ALA A 457 5.80 33.53 15.47
CA ALA A 457 6.43 34.63 16.19
C ALA A 457 7.94 34.64 15.93
N GLU A 458 8.63 33.51 16.05
CA GLU A 458 10.06 33.41 15.77
C GLU A 458 10.39 33.78 14.32
N GLU A 459 9.59 33.32 13.35
CA GLU A 459 9.87 33.55 11.93
C GLU A 459 9.48 34.95 11.44
N TYR A 460 8.38 35.52 11.93
CA TYR A 460 8.11 36.96 11.73
C TYR A 460 9.13 37.83 12.45
N THR A 461 9.62 37.42 13.62
CA THR A 461 10.69 38.11 14.33
C THR A 461 11.97 38.06 13.49
N ARG A 462 12.34 36.89 12.96
CA ARG A 462 13.49 36.70 12.07
C ARG A 462 13.39 37.57 10.80
N LEU A 463 12.24 37.57 10.12
CA LEU A 463 11.98 38.37 8.92
C LEU A 463 11.95 39.88 9.21
N ALA A 464 11.37 40.31 10.34
CA ALA A 464 11.35 41.71 10.76
C ALA A 464 12.76 42.24 11.10
N PHE A 465 13.65 41.38 11.61
CA PHE A 465 15.04 41.76 11.87
C PHE A 465 15.96 41.61 10.65
N TRP A 466 15.56 40.88 9.60
CA TRP A 466 16.30 40.83 8.33
C TRP A 466 16.00 42.01 7.40
N SER A 467 14.85 42.66 7.55
CA SER A 467 14.40 43.79 6.72
C SER A 467 14.72 45.17 7.31
N ALA A 468 15.43 45.24 8.45
CA ALA A 468 15.90 46.50 9.04
C ALA A 468 17.33 46.82 8.58
N PRO A 469 17.56 47.85 7.73
CA PRO A 469 18.91 48.30 7.42
C PRO A 469 19.56 48.93 8.67
N PRO A 470 20.89 48.76 8.87
CA PRO A 470 21.56 49.30 10.05
C PRO A 470 21.51 50.83 10.04
N ARG A 471 20.93 51.41 11.10
CA ARG A 471 21.01 52.86 11.38
C ARG A 471 22.48 53.26 11.48
N ARG A 472 22.97 54.02 10.50
CA ARG A 472 24.28 54.70 10.57
C ARG A 472 24.28 55.62 11.79
N ARG A 473 25.13 55.33 12.77
CA ARG A 473 25.57 56.31 13.76
C ARG A 473 26.44 57.35 13.05
N SER A 474 25.92 58.54 12.84
CA SER A 474 26.76 59.71 12.55
C SER A 474 27.58 60.04 13.79
N LYS A 475 28.91 59.98 13.65
CA LYS A 475 29.83 60.55 14.62
C LYS A 475 29.72 62.07 14.53
N GLN A 476 29.53 62.71 15.68
CA GLN A 476 29.83 64.12 15.90
C GLN A 476 31.33 64.36 15.63
N SER A 477 31.61 65.45 14.91
CA SER A 477 32.84 66.23 15.00
C SER A 477 32.46 67.62 15.45
#